data_AF-A0A1I2ZNB5-F1
#
_entry.id   AF-A0A1I2ZNB5-F1
#
_cell.length_a   1.000
_cell.length_b   1.000
_cell.length_c   1.000
_cell.angle_alpha   90.00
_cell.angle_beta   90.00
_cell.angle_gamma   90.00
#
_symmetry.space_group_name_H-M   'P 1'
#
loop_
_entity.id
_entity.type
_entity.pdbx_description
1 polymer ?
#
loop_
_entity_poly.entity_id
_entity_poly.type
_entity_poly.pdbx_seq_one_letter_code
_entity_poly.pdbx_strand_id
1 'polypeptide(L)'
;MDYPEQLNQPEWKEKRLSILRRDGHRCQICFNRSLIDRYRISLHGASPISNNLIYIIFDKEVSGTYRCRTDHEKSFLFELLQISQGNSIVALTSGTRDFCQLIATVVLPKKLDYSSISGSPDEIALKQEIQEDYLKYISKDKLTALRWLDTKSLHIHHRYYQIGKMAWEYPDSALTTLCWECHEKLHADTEIDVLDDSGEIIGKRQVCTRCHGAGRFPEYSHVEGGACFRCGGERFE
;
A
#
# COMPACT_ATOMS: atom_id res chain seq x y z
N MET A 1 22.64 -17.55 -0.45
CA MET A 1 21.42 -16.88 -0.93
C MET A 1 21.69 -15.40 -0.89
N ASP A 2 21.69 -14.75 -2.05
CA ASP A 2 21.82 -13.30 -2.11
C ASP A 2 20.57 -12.60 -1.55
N TYR A 3 20.65 -11.28 -1.37
CA TYR A 3 19.55 -10.53 -0.74
C TYR A 3 18.24 -10.56 -1.57
N PRO A 4 18.24 -10.41 -2.90
CA PRO A 4 17.04 -10.56 -3.74
C PRO A 4 16.38 -11.92 -3.64
N GLU A 5 17.17 -12.99 -3.64
CA GLU A 5 16.67 -14.35 -3.48
C GLU A 5 15.95 -14.49 -2.15
N GLN A 6 16.47 -13.88 -1.08
CA GLN A 6 15.80 -13.85 0.24
C GLN A 6 14.43 -13.19 0.17
N LEU A 7 14.27 -12.09 -0.60
CA LEU A 7 12.99 -11.39 -0.71
C LEU A 7 11.90 -12.21 -1.43
N ASN A 8 12.29 -13.26 -2.15
CA ASN A 8 11.35 -14.15 -2.83
C ASN A 8 10.96 -15.37 -1.99
N GLN A 9 11.64 -15.61 -0.86
CA GLN A 9 11.39 -16.77 0.00
C GLN A 9 10.07 -16.66 0.77
N PRO A 10 9.38 -17.79 1.05
CA PRO A 10 8.18 -17.83 1.87
C PRO A 10 8.34 -17.17 3.24
N GLU A 11 9.47 -17.40 3.91
CA GLU A 11 9.78 -16.88 5.24
C GLU A 11 9.80 -15.34 5.25
N TRP A 12 10.41 -14.73 4.23
CA TRP A 12 10.35 -13.29 4.08
C TRP A 12 8.95 -12.81 3.75
N LYS A 13 8.20 -13.49 2.88
CA LYS A 13 6.83 -13.10 2.54
C LYS A 13 5.93 -13.12 3.79
N GLU A 14 6.04 -14.14 4.63
CA GLU A 14 5.32 -14.25 5.90
C GLU A 14 5.75 -13.17 6.90
N LYS A 15 7.06 -12.98 7.10
CA LYS A 15 7.59 -11.91 7.96
C LYS A 15 7.15 -10.54 7.48
N ARG A 16 7.24 -10.28 6.19
CA ARG A 16 6.81 -9.01 5.59
C ARG A 16 5.33 -8.76 5.86
N LEU A 17 4.47 -9.77 5.69
CA LEU A 17 3.05 -9.65 5.98
C LEU A 17 2.78 -9.41 7.46
N SER A 18 3.53 -10.04 8.38
CA SER A 18 3.38 -9.78 9.82
C SER A 18 3.76 -8.35 10.19
N ILE A 19 4.85 -7.81 9.64
CA ILE A 19 5.26 -6.42 9.86
C ILE A 19 4.25 -5.43 9.27
N LEU A 20 3.73 -5.68 8.07
CA LEU A 20 2.67 -4.84 7.51
C LEU A 20 1.41 -4.83 8.38
N ARG A 21 0.99 -5.98 8.90
CA ARG A 21 -0.16 -6.08 9.81
C ARG A 21 0.09 -5.32 11.11
N ARG A 22 1.27 -5.48 11.71
CA ARG A 22 1.69 -4.75 12.91
C ARG A 22 1.62 -3.24 12.70
N ASP A 23 2.09 -2.78 11.55
CA ASP A 23 2.14 -1.37 11.16
C ASP A 23 0.80 -0.85 10.59
N GLY A 24 -0.24 -1.71 10.58
CA GLY A 24 -1.59 -1.38 10.14
C GLY A 24 -1.65 -0.98 8.67
N HIS A 25 -0.84 -1.61 7.81
CA HIS A 25 -0.73 -1.32 6.38
C HIS A 25 -0.47 0.17 6.08
N ARG A 26 0.29 0.84 6.94
CA ARG A 26 0.63 2.25 6.79
C ARG A 26 2.13 2.49 6.89
N CYS A 27 2.59 3.51 6.18
CA CYS A 27 3.89 4.12 6.45
C CYS A 27 3.93 4.64 7.90
N GLN A 28 5.00 4.30 8.62
CA GLN A 28 5.20 4.71 10.02
C GLN A 28 5.76 6.13 10.17
N ILE A 29 5.99 6.85 9.06
CA ILE A 29 6.39 8.26 9.05
C ILE A 29 5.21 9.14 8.65
N CYS A 30 4.64 8.94 7.46
CA CYS A 30 3.58 9.80 6.94
C CYS A 30 2.16 9.24 7.10
N PHE A 31 1.97 8.03 7.62
CA PHE A 31 0.66 7.40 7.78
C PHE A 31 -0.18 7.39 6.48
N ASN A 32 0.50 7.11 5.36
CA ASN A 32 -0.03 7.11 3.99
C ASN A 32 -0.50 8.48 3.46
N ARG A 33 -0.10 9.60 4.10
CA ARG A 33 -0.41 10.97 3.64
C ARG A 33 0.00 11.20 2.18
N SER A 34 1.21 10.79 1.81
CA SER A 34 1.71 10.86 0.43
C SER A 34 0.79 10.15 -0.58
N LEU A 35 0.23 8.99 -0.21
CA LEU A 35 -0.67 8.25 -1.10
C LEU A 35 -2.00 8.97 -1.24
N ILE A 36 -2.55 9.49 -0.14
CA ILE A 36 -3.80 10.27 -0.13
C ILE A 36 -3.66 11.54 -0.98
N ASP A 37 -2.47 12.16 -1.00
CA ASP A 37 -2.23 13.36 -1.82
C ASP A 37 -2.01 13.04 -3.29
N ARG A 38 -1.43 11.88 -3.60
CA ARG A 38 -1.08 11.46 -4.96
C ARG A 38 -2.22 10.81 -5.71
N TYR A 39 -3.05 10.03 -5.04
CA TYR A 39 -4.03 9.15 -5.66
C TYR A 39 -5.46 9.64 -5.46
N ARG A 40 -6.34 9.26 -6.38
CA ARG A 40 -7.75 9.58 -6.30
C ARG A 40 -8.41 8.76 -5.21
N ILE A 41 -9.31 9.38 -4.48
CA ILE A 41 -10.16 8.69 -3.51
C ILE A 41 -11.47 8.38 -4.22
N SER A 42 -11.74 7.10 -4.43
CA SER A 42 -12.96 6.64 -5.09
C SER A 42 -13.76 5.79 -4.12
N LEU A 43 -15.10 5.97 -4.14
CA LEU A 43 -16.00 5.04 -3.50
C LEU A 43 -16.02 3.74 -4.28
N HIS A 44 -16.18 2.64 -3.55
CA HIS A 44 -16.35 1.36 -4.20
C HIS A 44 -17.33 0.48 -3.45
N GLY A 45 -18.02 -0.36 -4.21
CA GLY A 45 -18.59 -1.59 -3.69
C GLY A 45 -17.52 -2.68 -3.68
N ALA A 46 -17.47 -3.49 -2.62
CA ALA A 46 -16.68 -4.71 -2.61
C ALA A 46 -17.66 -5.89 -2.66
N SER A 47 -17.56 -6.74 -3.67
CA SER A 47 -18.38 -7.95 -3.77
C SER A 47 -17.49 -9.18 -3.84
N PRO A 48 -17.75 -10.21 -3.02
CA PRO A 48 -17.08 -11.49 -3.19
C PRO A 48 -17.58 -12.12 -4.49
N ILE A 49 -16.66 -12.61 -5.32
CA ILE A 49 -16.97 -13.43 -6.50
C ILE A 49 -16.07 -14.67 -6.43
N SER A 50 -16.66 -15.80 -6.06
CA SER A 50 -15.93 -17.04 -5.75
C SER A 50 -14.86 -16.81 -4.67
N ASN A 51 -13.59 -17.17 -4.92
CA ASN A 51 -12.46 -16.97 -4.02
C ASN A 51 -11.80 -15.58 -4.15
N ASN A 52 -12.30 -14.70 -5.01
CA ASN A 52 -11.70 -13.39 -5.27
C ASN A 52 -12.62 -12.27 -4.80
N LEU A 53 -12.02 -11.17 -4.40
CA LEU A 53 -12.75 -9.93 -4.20
C LEU A 53 -12.72 -9.11 -5.48
N ILE A 54 -13.89 -8.64 -5.90
CA ILE A 54 -14.00 -7.66 -6.97
C ILE A 54 -14.42 -6.34 -6.35
N TYR A 55 -13.55 -5.34 -6.50
CA TYR A 55 -13.90 -3.96 -6.25
C TYR A 55 -14.57 -3.38 -7.48
N ILE A 56 -15.75 -2.79 -7.30
CA ILE A 56 -16.49 -2.01 -8.28
C ILE A 56 -16.17 -0.55 -7.99
N ILE A 57 -15.24 0.01 -8.75
CA ILE A 57 -14.79 1.40 -8.58
C ILE A 57 -15.69 2.29 -9.43
N PHE A 58 -16.30 3.29 -8.78
CA PHE A 58 -17.04 4.34 -9.45
C PHE A 58 -16.17 5.60 -9.48
N ASP A 59 -15.73 6.00 -10.66
CA ASP A 59 -15.00 7.24 -10.87
C ASP A 59 -15.58 7.96 -12.11
N LYS A 60 -16.17 9.14 -11.88
CA LYS A 60 -16.81 9.96 -12.93
C LYS A 60 -15.79 10.60 -13.86
N GLU A 61 -14.58 10.93 -13.39
CA GLU A 61 -13.52 11.49 -14.23
C GLU A 61 -13.07 10.51 -15.31
N VAL A 62 -13.26 9.21 -15.07
CA VAL A 62 -12.97 8.14 -16.03
C VAL A 62 -14.22 7.47 -16.62
N SER A 63 -15.43 7.90 -16.22
CA SER A 63 -16.71 7.48 -16.81
C SER A 63 -16.83 5.95 -17.00
N GLY A 64 -16.45 5.18 -15.99
CA GLY A 64 -16.37 3.73 -16.08
C GLY A 64 -16.53 3.00 -14.75
N THR A 65 -16.94 1.74 -14.85
CA THR A 65 -16.99 0.79 -13.73
C THR A 65 -15.83 -0.18 -13.88
N TYR A 66 -14.86 -0.13 -12.99
CA TYR A 66 -13.69 -1.02 -13.05
C TYR A 66 -13.84 -2.18 -12.09
N ARG A 67 -13.39 -3.35 -12.54
CA ARG A 67 -13.23 -4.54 -11.69
C ARG A 67 -11.76 -4.72 -11.39
N CYS A 68 -11.34 -4.39 -10.18
CA CYS A 68 -9.99 -4.70 -9.71
C CYS A 68 -10.02 -6.00 -8.93
N ARG A 69 -9.16 -6.95 -9.34
CA ARG A 69 -8.84 -8.13 -8.52
C ARG A 69 -7.84 -7.72 -7.46
N THR A 70 -8.04 -8.26 -6.28
CA THR A 70 -7.09 -8.13 -5.19
C THR A 70 -6.07 -9.24 -5.16
N ASP A 71 -4.86 -8.93 -4.72
CA ASP A 71 -3.79 -9.90 -4.49
C ASP A 71 -3.89 -10.56 -3.09
N HIS A 72 -5.08 -10.54 -2.47
CA HIS A 72 -5.26 -11.00 -1.09
C HIS A 72 -5.50 -12.51 -0.97
N GLU A 73 -5.04 -13.06 0.16
CA GLU A 73 -5.37 -14.42 0.58
C GLU A 73 -6.86 -14.55 0.93
N LYS A 74 -7.39 -15.78 0.87
CA LYS A 74 -8.80 -16.08 1.18
C LYS A 74 -9.23 -15.59 2.58
N SER A 75 -8.31 -15.56 3.54
CA SER A 75 -8.53 -15.08 4.91
C SER A 75 -8.97 -13.61 4.96
N PHE A 76 -8.38 -12.78 4.09
CA PHE A 76 -8.73 -11.36 3.96
C PHE A 76 -10.17 -11.14 3.49
N LEU A 77 -10.67 -12.03 2.62
CA LEU A 77 -12.02 -11.92 2.08
C LEU A 77 -13.07 -12.08 3.20
N PHE A 78 -12.84 -13.00 4.14
CA PHE A 78 -13.71 -13.18 5.29
C PHE A 78 -13.65 -11.98 6.26
N GLU A 79 -12.44 -11.50 6.55
CA GLU A 79 -12.24 -10.30 7.37
C GLU A 79 -12.92 -9.08 6.76
N LEU A 80 -12.78 -8.86 5.45
CA LEU A 80 -13.42 -7.74 4.76
C LEU A 80 -14.94 -7.85 4.77
N LEU A 81 -15.49 -9.04 4.56
CA LEU A 81 -16.95 -9.25 4.62
C LEU A 81 -17.48 -8.89 6.00
N GLN A 82 -16.80 -9.32 7.06
CA GLN A 82 -17.15 -8.95 8.44
C GLN A 82 -17.07 -7.43 8.65
N ILE A 83 -15.99 -6.79 8.19
CA ILE A 83 -15.84 -5.34 8.31
C ILE A 83 -16.95 -4.59 7.56
N SER A 84 -17.33 -5.05 6.38
CA SER A 84 -18.38 -4.42 5.56
C SER A 84 -19.77 -4.47 6.22
N GLN A 85 -19.97 -5.31 7.25
CA GLN A 85 -21.18 -5.33 8.07
C GLN A 85 -21.19 -4.11 9.03
N GLY A 86 -21.50 -2.94 8.48
CA GLY A 86 -21.63 -1.69 9.26
C GLY A 86 -20.62 -0.61 8.90
N ASN A 87 -19.62 -0.93 8.07
CA ASN A 87 -18.65 0.02 7.57
C ASN A 87 -18.74 0.15 6.05
N SER A 88 -18.27 1.28 5.52
CA SER A 88 -17.99 1.42 4.10
C SER A 88 -16.51 1.23 3.84
N ILE A 89 -16.18 0.79 2.63
CA ILE A 89 -14.81 0.62 2.20
C ILE A 89 -14.54 1.66 1.10
N VAL A 90 -13.40 2.34 1.20
CA VAL A 90 -12.94 3.38 0.26
C VAL A 90 -11.62 2.95 -0.34
N ALA A 91 -11.45 3.24 -1.63
CA ALA A 91 -10.25 2.89 -2.35
C ALA A 91 -9.45 4.15 -2.66
N LEU A 92 -8.14 4.04 -2.52
CA LEU A 92 -7.24 4.90 -3.28
C LEU A 92 -6.97 4.22 -4.62
N THR A 93 -7.09 4.97 -5.70
CA THR A 93 -6.99 4.45 -7.06
C THR A 93 -6.05 5.29 -7.91
N SER A 94 -5.43 4.63 -8.89
CA SER A 94 -4.60 5.25 -9.92
C SER A 94 -5.05 4.75 -11.27
N GLY A 95 -5.19 5.63 -12.26
CA GLY A 95 -5.68 5.17 -13.56
C GLY A 95 -6.13 6.25 -14.54
N THR A 96 -6.51 5.78 -15.71
CA THR A 96 -7.15 6.53 -16.80
C THR A 96 -8.51 5.88 -17.13
N ARG A 97 -9.19 6.39 -18.17
CA ARG A 97 -10.48 5.85 -18.63
C ARG A 97 -10.42 4.36 -18.99
N ASP A 98 -9.27 3.86 -19.39
CA ASP A 98 -9.15 2.48 -19.88
C ASP A 98 -8.52 1.55 -18.84
N PHE A 99 -7.99 2.08 -17.74
CA PHE A 99 -7.29 1.31 -16.73
C PHE A 99 -7.42 1.93 -15.35
N CYS A 100 -7.83 1.15 -14.35
CA CYS A 100 -7.85 1.56 -12.96
C CYS A 100 -7.16 0.50 -12.10
N GLN A 101 -6.26 0.96 -11.23
CA GLN A 101 -5.54 0.14 -10.26
C GLN A 101 -5.96 0.55 -8.85
N LEU A 102 -6.31 -0.44 -8.04
CA LEU A 102 -6.46 -0.27 -6.60
C LEU A 102 -5.08 -0.13 -5.95
N ILE A 103 -4.87 1.00 -5.27
CA ILE A 103 -3.65 1.31 -4.52
C ILE A 103 -3.79 0.94 -3.06
N ALA A 104 -4.93 1.23 -2.43
CA ALA A 104 -5.14 0.93 -1.02
C ALA A 104 -6.61 0.84 -0.67
N THR A 105 -6.91 0.10 0.39
CA THR A 105 -8.25 -0.10 0.92
C THR A 105 -8.36 0.47 2.33
N VAL A 106 -9.32 1.37 2.55
CA VAL A 106 -9.53 2.07 3.83
C VAL A 106 -10.95 1.84 4.33
N VAL A 107 -11.10 1.58 5.63
CA VAL A 107 -12.40 1.41 6.28
C VAL A 107 -12.92 2.75 6.76
N LEU A 108 -14.10 3.13 6.29
CA LEU A 108 -14.89 4.21 6.84
C LEU A 108 -15.83 3.67 7.93
N PRO A 109 -15.81 4.22 9.16
CA PRO A 109 -16.67 3.81 10.27
C PRO A 109 -18.11 4.33 10.12
N LYS A 110 -18.67 4.21 8.91
CA LYS A 110 -20.05 4.54 8.57
C LYS A 110 -20.44 3.72 7.35
N LYS A 111 -21.51 2.95 7.44
CA LYS A 111 -22.14 2.32 6.27
C LYS A 111 -22.84 3.40 5.45
N LEU A 112 -22.27 3.70 4.30
CA LEU A 112 -22.94 4.41 3.23
C LEU A 112 -23.93 3.44 2.57
N ASP A 113 -25.17 3.90 2.36
CA ASP A 113 -26.19 3.10 1.69
C ASP A 113 -25.95 3.12 0.17
N TYR A 114 -25.53 1.98 -0.36
CA TYR A 114 -25.33 1.75 -1.78
C TYR A 114 -26.42 0.86 -2.39
N SER A 115 -27.34 0.34 -1.57
CA SER A 115 -28.35 -0.65 -1.99
C SER A 115 -29.44 -0.06 -2.88
N SER A 116 -29.38 1.25 -3.15
CA SER A 116 -30.38 1.96 -3.91
C SER A 116 -29.78 2.99 -4.88
N ILE A 117 -28.72 2.69 -5.62
CA ILE A 117 -28.46 3.43 -6.87
C ILE A 117 -29.38 2.86 -7.96
N SER A 118 -30.68 2.94 -7.70
CA SER A 118 -31.78 2.75 -8.62
C SER A 118 -32.66 3.99 -8.48
N GLY A 119 -33.27 4.39 -9.60
CA GLY A 119 -33.95 5.67 -9.71
C GLY A 119 -33.77 6.26 -11.10
N SER A 120 -34.33 7.45 -11.30
CA SER A 120 -34.08 8.20 -12.52
C SER A 120 -32.59 8.57 -12.65
N PRO A 121 -32.10 8.90 -13.85
CA PRO A 121 -30.73 9.40 -14.03
C PRO A 121 -30.35 10.54 -13.07
N ASP A 122 -31.31 11.41 -12.74
CA ASP A 122 -31.13 12.54 -11.82
C ASP A 122 -31.03 12.09 -10.34
N GLU A 123 -31.80 11.09 -9.93
CA GLU A 123 -31.70 10.51 -8.58
C GLU A 123 -30.38 9.77 -8.36
N ILE A 124 -29.88 9.11 -9.41
CA ILE A 124 -28.56 8.49 -9.43
C ILE A 124 -27.47 9.56 -9.32
N ALA A 125 -27.59 10.66 -10.07
CA ALA A 125 -26.65 11.77 -10.03
C ALA A 125 -26.59 12.44 -8.65
N LEU A 126 -27.75 12.69 -8.02
CA LEU A 126 -27.86 13.30 -6.70
C LEU A 126 -27.30 12.41 -5.59
N LYS A 127 -27.58 11.10 -5.62
CA LYS A 127 -27.01 10.13 -4.67
C LYS A 127 -25.48 10.06 -4.78
N GLN A 128 -24.96 10.13 -6.01
CA GLN A 128 -23.51 10.21 -6.25
C GLN A 128 -22.92 11.53 -5.71
N GLU A 129 -23.58 12.66 -5.92
CA GLU A 129 -23.14 13.97 -5.44
C GLU A 129 -23.05 14.04 -3.91
N ILE A 130 -24.07 13.56 -3.19
CA ILE A 130 -24.09 13.50 -1.71
C ILE A 130 -22.93 12.65 -1.17
N GLN A 131 -22.63 11.53 -1.85
CA GLN A 131 -21.55 10.64 -1.45
C GLN A 131 -20.16 11.23 -1.77
N GLU A 132 -20.02 11.95 -2.88
CA GLU A 132 -18.82 12.73 -3.22
C GLU A 132 -18.59 13.85 -2.22
N ASP A 133 -19.63 14.57 -1.81
CA ASP A 133 -19.53 15.62 -0.79
C ASP A 133 -19.13 15.05 0.57
N TYR A 134 -19.59 13.85 0.92
CA TYR A 134 -19.11 13.15 2.11
C TYR A 134 -17.60 12.81 2.03
N LEU A 135 -17.11 12.37 0.87
CA LEU A 135 -15.67 12.15 0.66
C LEU A 135 -14.88 13.46 0.69
N LYS A 136 -15.38 14.54 0.09
CA LYS A 136 -14.78 15.89 0.17
C LYS A 136 -14.76 16.40 1.60
N TYR A 137 -15.76 16.03 2.41
CA TYR A 137 -15.88 16.41 3.83
C TYR A 137 -14.96 15.60 4.75
N ILE A 138 -14.58 14.38 4.36
CA ILE A 138 -13.53 13.65 5.05
C ILE A 138 -12.20 14.35 4.72
N SER A 139 -11.75 15.19 5.65
CA SER A 139 -10.44 15.81 5.50
C SER A 139 -9.39 14.73 5.29
N LYS A 140 -8.43 15.01 4.40
CA LYS A 140 -7.36 14.07 4.09
C LYS A 140 -6.57 13.65 5.35
N ASP A 141 -6.52 14.49 6.37
CA ASP A 141 -5.90 14.18 7.66
C ASP A 141 -6.72 13.21 8.53
N LYS A 142 -8.04 13.13 8.35
CA LYS A 142 -8.85 12.08 9.00
C LYS A 142 -8.57 10.71 8.40
N LEU A 143 -8.25 10.63 7.11
CA LEU A 143 -7.99 9.35 6.42
C LEU A 143 -6.74 8.64 6.95
N THR A 144 -5.70 9.37 7.32
CA THR A 144 -4.47 8.77 7.87
C THR A 144 -4.73 8.03 9.18
N ALA A 145 -5.73 8.46 9.95
CA ALA A 145 -6.12 7.88 11.23
C ALA A 145 -7.06 6.67 11.11
N LEU A 146 -7.62 6.40 9.92
CA LEU A 146 -8.54 5.28 9.72
C LEU A 146 -7.83 3.93 9.71
N ARG A 147 -8.62 2.85 9.67
CA ARG A 147 -8.12 1.49 9.48
C ARG A 147 -7.83 1.25 8.00
N TRP A 148 -6.58 0.92 7.68
CA TRP A 148 -6.15 0.52 6.34
C TRP A 148 -6.05 -1.00 6.32
N LEU A 149 -6.72 -1.62 5.34
CA LEU A 149 -6.76 -3.07 5.19
C LEU A 149 -5.61 -3.56 4.31
N ASP A 150 -5.26 -2.77 3.30
CA ASP A 150 -4.13 -3.02 2.45
C ASP A 150 -3.60 -1.71 1.87
N THR A 151 -2.35 -1.75 1.43
CA THR A 151 -1.72 -0.65 0.70
C THR A 151 -0.61 -1.22 -0.17
N LYS A 152 -0.66 -0.95 -1.46
CA LYS A 152 0.36 -1.36 -2.43
C LYS A 152 1.66 -0.56 -2.23
N SER A 153 2.76 -1.17 -2.64
CA SER A 153 4.08 -0.52 -2.73
C SER A 153 4.67 0.00 -1.40
N LEU A 154 4.18 -0.50 -0.25
CA LEU A 154 4.87 -0.30 1.03
C LEU A 154 6.15 -1.13 1.11
N HIS A 155 7.20 -0.54 1.65
CA HIS A 155 8.50 -1.17 1.86
C HIS A 155 8.69 -1.53 3.33
N ILE A 156 9.30 -2.68 3.60
CA ILE A 156 9.87 -2.96 4.92
C ILE A 156 11.33 -2.53 4.88
N HIS A 157 11.65 -1.57 5.74
CA HIS A 157 12.98 -1.01 5.89
C HIS A 157 13.66 -1.61 7.12
N HIS A 158 14.89 -2.07 6.94
CA HIS A 158 15.77 -2.55 8.02
C HIS A 158 16.51 -1.36 8.64
N ARG A 159 16.41 -1.22 9.97
CA ARG A 159 17.09 -0.15 10.73
C ARG A 159 18.59 -0.37 10.87
N TYR A 160 19.05 -1.60 10.63
CA TYR A 160 20.45 -1.99 10.57
C TYR A 160 20.54 -3.30 9.77
N TYR A 161 21.72 -3.58 9.22
CA TYR A 161 22.05 -4.87 8.63
C TYR A 161 23.04 -5.60 9.53
N GLN A 162 22.89 -6.89 9.71
CA GLN A 162 23.80 -7.73 10.49
C GLN A 162 24.33 -8.87 9.62
N ILE A 163 25.65 -9.07 9.62
CA ILE A 163 26.30 -10.14 8.87
C ILE A 163 25.76 -11.50 9.34
N GLY A 164 25.53 -12.40 8.39
CA GLY A 164 25.02 -13.74 8.65
C GLY A 164 23.51 -13.83 8.89
N LYS A 165 22.78 -12.71 9.02
CA LYS A 165 21.32 -12.72 9.18
C LYS A 165 20.58 -12.61 7.85
N MET A 166 19.64 -13.53 7.63
CA MET A 166 18.65 -13.47 6.57
C MET A 166 17.57 -12.43 6.87
N ALA A 167 16.93 -11.90 5.82
CA ALA A 167 15.97 -10.80 5.92
C ALA A 167 14.84 -11.04 6.95
N TRP A 168 14.41 -12.28 7.16
CA TRP A 168 13.34 -12.66 8.10
C TRP A 168 13.79 -12.92 9.55
N GLU A 169 15.10 -13.07 9.80
CA GLU A 169 15.65 -13.40 11.13
C GLU A 169 15.76 -12.19 12.06
N TYR A 170 15.46 -11.00 11.55
CA TYR A 170 15.51 -9.77 12.33
C TYR A 170 14.34 -9.70 13.32
N PRO A 171 14.57 -9.18 14.53
CA PRO A 171 13.48 -8.88 15.44
C PRO A 171 12.57 -7.82 14.83
N ASP A 172 11.29 -7.85 15.17
CA ASP A 172 10.30 -6.91 14.62
C ASP A 172 10.72 -5.45 14.84
N SER A 173 11.33 -5.13 15.97
CA SER A 173 11.83 -3.78 16.29
C SER A 173 12.91 -3.25 15.34
N ALA A 174 13.60 -4.13 14.61
CA ALA A 174 14.58 -3.77 13.59
C ALA A 174 13.95 -3.45 12.23
N LEU A 175 12.64 -3.66 12.08
CA LEU A 175 11.91 -3.51 10.83
C LEU A 175 10.83 -2.43 10.96
N THR A 176 10.67 -1.60 9.93
CA THR A 176 9.63 -0.56 9.89
C THR A 176 9.02 -0.44 8.51
N THR A 177 7.70 -0.24 8.45
CA THR A 177 7.00 -0.05 7.17
C THR A 177 7.07 1.41 6.73
N LEU A 178 7.57 1.65 5.50
CA LEU A 178 7.68 2.98 4.90
C LEU A 178 7.03 3.01 3.51
N CYS A 179 6.46 4.14 3.11
CA CYS A 179 6.13 4.38 1.70
C CYS A 179 7.42 4.71 0.93
N TRP A 180 7.32 4.71 -0.40
CA TRP A 180 8.45 5.01 -1.28
C TRP A 180 9.14 6.35 -0.95
N GLU A 181 8.37 7.44 -0.88
CA GLU A 181 8.90 8.80 -0.63
C GLU A 181 9.59 8.91 0.74
N CYS A 182 8.96 8.38 1.80
CA CYS A 182 9.55 8.43 3.13
C CYS A 182 10.79 7.54 3.24
N HIS A 183 10.83 6.43 2.51
CA HIS A 183 11.99 5.54 2.48
C HIS A 183 13.18 6.20 1.77
N GLU A 184 12.93 6.82 0.61
CA GLU A 184 13.93 7.58 -0.14
C GLU A 184 14.50 8.72 0.72
N LYS A 185 13.61 9.52 1.33
CA LYS A 185 14.01 10.64 2.19
C LYS A 185 14.84 10.18 3.40
N LEU A 186 14.47 9.08 4.04
CA LEU A 186 15.23 8.53 5.16
C LEU A 186 16.69 8.24 4.75
N HIS A 187 16.90 7.63 3.58
CA HIS A 187 18.23 7.32 3.07
C HIS A 187 18.97 8.53 2.48
N ALA A 188 18.26 9.58 2.07
CA ALA A 188 18.88 10.85 1.74
C ALA A 188 19.45 11.54 2.98
N ASP A 189 18.78 11.38 4.14
CA ASP A 189 19.14 12.07 5.38
C ASP A 189 20.03 11.23 6.31
N THR A 190 20.08 9.90 6.13
CA THR A 190 20.75 8.97 7.08
C THR A 190 21.40 7.77 6.41
N GLU A 191 22.49 7.29 7.00
CA GLU A 191 23.13 6.02 6.66
C GLU A 191 22.74 4.92 7.64
N ILE A 192 22.63 3.68 7.17
CA ILE A 192 22.20 2.52 7.98
C ILE A 192 23.41 1.72 8.44
N ASP A 193 23.47 1.38 9.72
CA ASP A 193 24.56 0.60 10.29
C ASP A 193 24.64 -0.82 9.71
N VAL A 194 25.88 -1.30 9.55
CA VAL A 194 26.22 -2.70 9.29
C VAL A 194 26.95 -3.23 10.51
N LEU A 195 26.38 -4.26 11.12
CA LEU A 195 26.88 -4.95 12.30
C LEU A 195 27.53 -6.27 11.89
N ASP A 196 28.57 -6.70 12.61
CA ASP A 196 29.08 -8.07 12.50
C ASP A 196 28.16 -9.10 13.20
N ASP A 197 28.57 -10.36 13.19
CA ASP A 197 27.83 -11.45 13.84
C ASP A 197 27.72 -11.28 15.37
N SER A 198 28.69 -10.62 16.00
CA SER A 198 28.69 -10.29 17.43
C SER A 198 27.79 -9.09 17.79
N GLY A 199 27.42 -8.28 16.80
CA GLY A 199 26.58 -7.09 16.96
C GLY A 199 27.36 -5.77 17.08
N GLU A 200 28.65 -5.77 16.78
CA GLU A 200 29.49 -4.57 16.75
C GLU A 200 29.36 -3.85 15.39
N ILE A 201 29.36 -2.51 15.39
CA ILE A 201 29.27 -1.72 14.15
C ILE A 201 30.59 -1.80 13.39
N ILE A 202 30.55 -2.36 12.18
CA ILE A 202 31.71 -2.50 11.30
C ILE A 202 31.67 -1.56 10.09
N GLY A 203 30.54 -0.87 9.87
CA GLY A 203 30.43 0.10 8.79
C GLY A 203 29.02 0.59 8.55
N LYS A 204 28.82 1.19 7.39
CA LYS A 204 27.54 1.73 6.92
C LYS A 204 27.15 1.08 5.60
N ARG A 205 25.86 0.84 5.42
CA ARG A 205 25.31 0.25 4.20
C ARG A 205 25.20 1.33 3.13
N GLN A 206 25.95 1.18 2.04
CA GLN A 206 25.82 2.05 0.89
C GLN A 206 24.57 1.69 0.10
N VAL A 207 23.70 2.67 -0.11
CA VAL A 207 22.50 2.53 -0.92
C VAL A 207 22.74 3.02 -2.33
N CYS A 208 21.90 2.58 -3.27
CA CYS A 208 21.96 3.06 -4.63
C CYS A 208 21.71 4.58 -4.67
N THR A 209 22.65 5.31 -5.24
CA THR A 209 22.62 6.78 -5.31
C THR A 209 21.54 7.34 -6.22
N ARG A 210 20.93 6.51 -7.09
CA ARG A 210 19.82 6.91 -7.97
C ARG A 210 18.47 6.81 -7.29
N CYS A 211 18.21 5.73 -6.56
CA CYS A 211 16.90 5.48 -5.95
C CYS A 211 16.92 5.64 -4.42
N HIS A 212 18.06 6.02 -3.85
CA HIS A 212 18.32 6.14 -2.42
C HIS A 212 17.77 4.93 -1.64
N GLY A 213 18.06 3.72 -2.11
CA GLY A 213 17.62 2.49 -1.46
C GLY A 213 16.17 2.07 -1.71
N ALA A 214 15.37 2.82 -2.47
CA ALA A 214 13.98 2.47 -2.73
C ALA A 214 13.81 1.32 -3.75
N GLY A 215 14.74 1.20 -4.70
CA GLY A 215 14.85 0.09 -5.66
C GLY A 215 13.82 0.11 -6.81
N ARG A 216 12.69 0.77 -6.66
CA ARG A 216 11.68 0.91 -7.73
C ARG A 216 11.21 2.36 -7.83
N PHE A 217 10.63 2.78 -8.93
CA PHE A 217 9.98 4.09 -9.12
C PHE A 217 8.52 3.85 -9.52
N PRO A 218 7.53 4.24 -8.69
CA PRO A 218 6.11 3.98 -8.96
C PRO A 218 5.64 4.53 -10.31
N GLU A 219 6.17 5.67 -10.77
CA GLU A 219 5.78 6.35 -12.00
C GLU A 219 6.14 5.53 -13.25
N TYR A 220 7.14 4.64 -13.14
CA TYR A 220 7.60 3.76 -14.19
C TYR A 220 7.17 2.30 -13.97
N SER A 221 6.15 2.04 -13.15
CA SER A 221 5.69 0.66 -12.86
C SER A 221 5.33 -0.15 -14.12
N HIS A 222 5.00 0.52 -15.22
CA HIS A 222 4.68 -0.07 -16.52
C HIS A 222 5.91 -0.50 -17.34
N VAL A 223 7.12 -0.09 -16.95
CA VAL A 223 8.40 -0.47 -17.58
C VAL A 223 9.20 -1.29 -16.57
N GLU A 224 9.40 -2.58 -16.85
CA GLU A 224 10.14 -3.51 -15.97
C GLU A 224 9.69 -3.50 -14.49
N GLY A 225 8.40 -3.25 -14.24
CA GLY A 225 7.87 -3.13 -12.88
C GLY A 225 8.45 -1.94 -12.11
N GLY A 226 8.96 -0.92 -12.80
CA GLY A 226 9.56 0.28 -12.24
C GLY A 226 10.93 0.07 -11.61
N ALA A 227 11.64 -1.03 -11.90
CA ALA A 227 12.96 -1.28 -11.30
C ALA A 227 13.93 -0.11 -11.54
N CYS A 228 14.72 0.23 -10.52
CA CYS A 228 15.79 1.22 -10.67
C CYS A 228 16.88 0.63 -11.57
N PHE A 229 17.02 1.15 -12.79
CA PHE A 229 17.99 0.62 -13.76
C PHE A 229 19.46 0.77 -13.35
N ARG A 230 19.78 1.57 -12.31
CA ARG A 230 21.15 1.65 -11.79
C ARG A 230 21.52 0.46 -10.92
N CYS A 231 20.62 0.07 -10.02
CA CYS A 231 20.85 -1.06 -9.12
C CYS A 231 20.06 -2.31 -9.54
N GLY A 232 19.36 -2.33 -10.67
CA GLY A 232 18.47 -3.44 -11.05
C GLY A 232 17.30 -3.70 -10.10
N GLY A 233 17.06 -2.81 -9.13
CA GLY A 233 16.10 -3.03 -8.04
C GLY A 233 16.70 -3.56 -6.74
N GLU A 234 18.00 -3.79 -6.71
CA GLU A 234 18.77 -4.31 -5.57
C GLU A 234 18.82 -3.36 -4.37
N ARG A 235 18.57 -2.07 -4.59
CA ARG A 235 18.62 -0.98 -3.59
C ARG A 235 20.02 -0.60 -3.10
N PHE A 236 21.03 -1.41 -3.37
CA PHE A 236 22.42 -1.19 -2.95
C PHE A 236 23.37 -1.08 -4.15
N GLU A 237 24.56 -0.55 -3.90
CA GLU A 237 25.70 -0.46 -4.83
C GLU A 237 26.91 -1.19 -4.23
#